data_AF-A0A7X2MPK6-F1
#
_entry.id   AF-A0A7X2MPK6-F1
#
_cell.length_a   1.000
_cell.length_b   1.000
_cell.length_c   1.000
_cell.angle_alpha   90.00
_cell.angle_beta   90.00
_cell.angle_gamma   90.00
#
_symmetry.space_group_name_H-M   'P 1'
#
loop_
_entity.id
_entity.type
_entity.pdbx_description
1 polymer ?
#
loop_
_entity_poly.entity_id
_entity_poly.type
_entity_poly.pdbx_seq_one_letter_code
_entity_poly.pdbx_strand_id
1 'polypeptide(L)'
;MKRGAALAAALLLVSCASEPPKSLVTPFPPVTKQPLPTPGKPAQPHAQEPMRGVWLATVSRLDWPPVASVNGTSPAQRIRQQQQSLIEKLDKLKSLGINT
;
A
#
# COMPACT_ATOMS: atom_id res chain seq x y z
N MET A 1 -39.98 -26.30 -36.52
CA MET A 1 -39.44 -25.98 -35.17
C MET A 1 -38.14 -25.14 -35.20
N LYS A 2 -37.92 -24.24 -36.17
CA LYS A 2 -36.66 -23.47 -36.28
C LYS A 2 -36.80 -21.94 -36.13
N ARG A 3 -38.02 -21.38 -36.18
CA ARG A 3 -38.25 -19.93 -36.05
C ARG A 3 -38.41 -19.45 -34.61
N GLY A 4 -38.94 -20.30 -33.71
CA GLY A 4 -39.08 -19.96 -32.29
C GLY A 4 -37.76 -19.87 -31.54
N ALA A 5 -36.77 -20.69 -31.92
CA ALA A 5 -35.44 -20.66 -31.32
C ALA A 5 -34.67 -19.36 -31.64
N ALA A 6 -34.85 -18.79 -32.84
CA ALA A 6 -34.19 -17.54 -33.23
C ALA A 6 -34.75 -16.32 -32.48
N LEU A 7 -36.05 -16.30 -32.19
CA LEU A 7 -36.69 -15.24 -31.40
C LEU A 7 -36.27 -15.29 -29.92
N ALA A 8 -36.09 -16.50 -29.36
CA ALA A 8 -35.61 -16.67 -27.99
C ALA A 8 -34.16 -16.21 -27.80
N ALA A 9 -33.30 -16.39 -28.81
CA ALA A 9 -31.90 -15.97 -28.77
C ALA A 9 -31.74 -14.43 -28.82
N ALA A 10 -32.63 -13.72 -29.52
CA ALA A 10 -32.57 -12.26 -29.63
C ALA A 10 -33.01 -11.54 -28.33
N LEU A 11 -33.87 -12.16 -27.52
CA LEU A 11 -34.36 -11.58 -26.26
C LEU A 11 -33.34 -11.66 -25.11
N LEU A 12 -32.29 -12.48 -25.23
CA LEU A 12 -31.25 -12.64 -24.21
C LEU A 12 -30.13 -11.60 -24.28
N LEU A 13 -30.11 -10.74 -25.31
CA LEU A 13 -29.03 -9.76 -25.54
C LEU A 13 -29.35 -8.34 -25.04
N VAL A 14 -30.54 -8.10 -24.51
CA VAL A 14 -31.01 -6.74 -24.14
C VAL A 14 -30.61 -6.30 -22.72
N SER A 15 -30.02 -7.17 -21.90
CA SER A 15 -29.67 -6.81 -20.50
C SER A 15 -28.17 -6.69 -20.23
N CYS A 16 -27.46 -5.97 -21.10
CA CYS A 16 -26.12 -5.44 -20.76
C CYS A 16 -26.13 -3.91 -20.80
N ALA A 17 -27.02 -3.28 -20.04
CA ALA A 17 -26.83 -1.90 -19.63
C ALA A 17 -25.85 -1.89 -18.45
N SER A 18 -24.55 -1.89 -18.74
CA SER A 18 -23.52 -1.68 -17.72
C SER A 18 -23.47 -0.18 -17.40
N GLU A 19 -24.30 0.27 -16.47
CA GLU A 19 -24.04 1.56 -15.83
C GLU A 19 -22.67 1.46 -15.13
N PRO A 20 -21.68 2.29 -15.50
CA PRO A 20 -20.39 2.27 -14.82
C PRO A 20 -20.61 2.56 -13.34
N PRO A 21 -19.98 1.81 -12.41
CA PRO A 21 -20.08 2.13 -11.01
C PRO A 21 -19.62 3.57 -10.80
N LYS A 22 -20.46 4.38 -10.13
CA LYS A 22 -20.06 5.73 -9.72
C LYS A 22 -18.80 5.60 -8.88
N SER A 23 -17.75 6.29 -9.31
CA SER A 23 -16.47 6.32 -8.61
C SER A 23 -16.71 6.62 -7.13
N LEU A 24 -16.41 5.64 -6.27
CA LEU A 24 -16.38 5.82 -4.82
C LEU A 24 -15.07 6.45 -4.35
N VAL A 25 -14.23 6.90 -5.28
CA VAL A 25 -13.07 7.71 -4.95
C VAL A 25 -13.59 9.08 -4.56
N THR A 26 -13.60 9.35 -3.25
CA THR A 26 -13.71 10.71 -2.73
C THR A 26 -12.69 11.55 -3.50
N PRO A 27 -13.09 12.59 -4.26
CA PRO A 27 -12.13 13.47 -4.89
C PRO A 27 -11.20 13.98 -3.79
N PHE A 28 -9.90 14.00 -4.06
CA PHE A 28 -8.93 14.56 -3.11
C PHE A 28 -9.46 15.93 -2.68
N PRO A 29 -9.54 16.20 -1.36
CA PRO A 29 -9.92 17.52 -0.91
C PRO A 29 -9.00 18.52 -1.63
N PRO A 30 -9.53 19.66 -2.12
CA PRO A 30 -8.67 20.70 -2.66
C PRO A 30 -7.60 20.93 -1.62
N VAL A 31 -6.33 20.91 -2.04
CA VAL A 31 -5.19 21.24 -1.16
C VAL A 31 -5.47 22.66 -0.68
N THR A 32 -6.12 22.76 0.48
CA THR A 32 -6.26 24.00 1.21
C THR A 32 -4.82 24.35 1.51
N LYS A 33 -4.34 25.39 0.82
CA LYS A 33 -3.07 26.03 1.09
C LYS A 33 -2.89 26.04 2.60
N GLN A 34 -1.78 25.46 3.05
CA GLN A 34 -1.38 25.41 4.45
C GLN A 34 -1.81 26.71 5.15
N PRO A 35 -2.41 26.65 6.35
CA PRO A 35 -2.68 27.85 7.11
C PRO A 35 -1.36 28.61 7.26
N LEU A 36 -1.32 29.81 6.70
CA LEU A 36 -0.22 30.74 6.92
C LEU A 36 -0.05 30.88 8.45
N PRO A 37 1.16 30.81 9.01
CA PRO A 37 1.34 30.90 10.45
C PRO A 37 0.72 32.21 10.96
N THR A 38 -0.30 32.11 11.80
CA THR A 38 -0.83 33.27 12.52
C THR A 38 0.24 33.74 13.51
N PRO A 39 0.66 35.02 13.46
CA PRO A 39 1.60 35.54 14.44
C PRO A 39 0.98 35.44 15.83
N GLY A 40 1.58 34.64 16.72
CA GLY A 40 1.22 34.60 18.14
C GLY A 40 0.67 33.28 18.71
N LYS A 41 0.56 32.19 17.92
CA LYS A 41 0.30 30.86 18.51
C LYS A 41 1.64 30.15 18.76
N PRO A 42 1.96 29.72 20.00
CA PRO A 42 3.16 28.92 20.22
C PRO A 42 3.08 27.68 19.34
N ALA A 43 4.08 27.51 18.47
CA ALA A 43 4.24 26.31 17.68
C ALA A 43 4.22 25.13 18.65
N GLN A 44 3.24 24.24 18.52
CA GLN A 44 3.27 22.99 19.25
C GLN A 44 4.61 22.31 18.90
N PRO A 45 5.35 21.75 19.89
CA PRO A 45 6.65 21.09 19.64
C PRO A 45 6.60 19.96 18.60
N HIS A 46 5.39 19.58 18.17
CA HIS A 46 5.14 18.62 17.11
C HIS A 46 4.04 19.17 16.19
N ALA A 47 4.37 20.11 15.30
CA ALA A 47 3.72 20.06 13.99
C ALA A 47 4.09 18.70 13.41
N GLN A 48 3.19 17.71 13.58
CA GLN A 48 3.48 16.29 13.39
C GLN A 48 4.15 16.11 12.02
N GLU A 49 5.39 15.62 12.01
CA GLU A 49 6.06 15.31 10.75
C GLU A 49 5.14 14.40 9.92
N PRO A 50 4.95 14.65 8.61
CA PRO A 50 4.15 13.78 7.78
C PRO A 50 4.65 12.33 7.89
N MET A 51 3.73 11.39 8.14
CA MET A 51 4.05 9.97 8.21
C MET A 51 4.51 9.49 6.83
N ARG A 52 5.68 8.85 6.79
CA ARG A 52 6.34 8.26 5.64
C ARG A 52 6.69 6.83 6.01
N GLY A 53 5.67 5.98 6.06
CA GLY A 53 5.79 4.59 6.46
C GLY A 53 6.04 3.63 5.30
N VAL A 54 6.69 2.50 5.58
CA VAL A 54 6.79 1.36 4.66
C VAL A 54 6.31 0.08 5.34
N TRP A 55 5.48 -0.68 4.65
CA TRP A 55 5.09 -2.01 5.10
C TRP A 55 6.25 -2.99 4.88
N LEU A 56 6.60 -3.74 5.94
CA LEU A 56 7.60 -4.80 5.87
C LEU A 56 6.93 -6.16 6.08
N ALA A 57 6.56 -6.84 5.00
CA ALA A 57 5.84 -8.09 5.06
C ALA A 57 6.75 -9.31 5.24
N THR A 58 6.38 -10.18 6.18
CA THR A 58 7.07 -11.44 6.46
C THR A 58 6.40 -12.67 5.85
N VAL A 59 5.12 -12.54 5.46
CA VAL A 59 4.37 -13.61 4.79
C VAL A 59 5.08 -14.00 3.50
N SER A 60 5.39 -15.29 3.36
CA SER A 60 6.16 -15.82 2.23
C SER A 60 7.51 -15.15 1.99
N ARG A 61 8.04 -14.40 2.98
CA ARG A 61 9.29 -13.62 2.90
C ARG A 61 9.26 -12.57 1.79
N LEU A 62 8.10 -11.94 1.57
CA LEU A 62 7.94 -10.93 0.53
C LEU A 62 9.00 -9.83 0.63
N ASP A 63 9.22 -9.28 1.83
CA ASP A 63 10.23 -8.25 2.06
C ASP A 63 11.40 -8.69 2.94
N TRP A 64 11.12 -9.52 3.95
CA TRP A 64 12.07 -10.01 4.95
C TRP A 64 11.54 -11.27 5.64
N PRO A 65 12.39 -12.21 6.12
CA PRO A 65 13.84 -12.26 6.00
C PRO A 65 14.32 -12.83 4.65
N PRO A 66 15.58 -12.58 4.24
CA PRO A 66 16.12 -13.09 2.99
C PRO A 66 16.23 -14.63 3.01
N VAL A 67 16.03 -15.26 1.84
CA VAL A 67 16.05 -16.73 1.69
C VAL A 67 17.32 -17.36 2.24
N ALA A 68 18.48 -16.74 2.01
CA ALA A 68 19.77 -17.22 2.51
C ALA A 68 19.79 -17.39 4.04
N SER A 69 19.09 -16.51 4.77
CA SER A 69 19.04 -16.55 6.23
C SER A 69 18.18 -17.67 6.80
N VAL A 70 17.30 -18.26 5.99
CA VAL A 70 16.44 -19.39 6.41
C VAL A 70 17.20 -20.71 6.29
N ASN A 71 18.09 -20.82 5.30
CA ASN A 71 18.82 -22.04 4.99
C ASN A 71 20.14 -22.18 5.78
N GLY A 72 20.43 -21.27 6.72
CA GLY A 72 21.67 -21.29 7.50
C GLY A 72 21.80 -22.52 8.41
N THR A 73 23.02 -23.02 8.53
CA THR A 73 23.39 -24.29 9.18
C THR A 73 23.15 -24.30 10.69
N SER A 74 23.18 -23.14 11.36
CA SER A 74 22.92 -23.01 12.81
C SER A 74 21.87 -21.94 13.12
N PRO A 75 21.07 -22.09 14.20
CA PRO A 75 20.13 -21.06 14.63
C PRO A 75 20.79 -19.70 14.86
N ALA A 76 21.97 -19.67 15.48
CA ALA A 76 22.71 -18.44 15.76
C ALA A 76 23.13 -17.71 14.47
N GLN A 77 23.57 -18.44 13.45
CA GLN A 77 23.91 -17.85 12.16
C GLN A 77 22.67 -17.28 11.45
N ARG A 78 21.54 -18.01 11.50
CA ARG A 78 20.27 -17.52 10.93
C ARG A 78 19.82 -16.22 11.60
N ILE A 79 19.82 -16.18 12.93
CA ILE A 79 19.45 -14.99 13.71
C ILE A 79 20.33 -13.80 13.35
N ARG A 80 21.67 -13.98 13.33
CA ARG A 80 22.60 -12.92 12.97
C ARG A 80 22.34 -12.37 11.57
N GLN A 81 22.13 -13.24 10.59
CA GLN A 81 21.90 -12.82 9.21
C GLN A 81 20.55 -12.10 9.05
N GLN A 82 19.51 -12.56 9.75
CA GLN A 82 18.21 -11.91 9.79
C GLN A 82 18.30 -10.51 10.39
N GLN A 83 18.94 -10.37 11.55
CA GLN A 83 19.17 -9.08 12.21
C GLN A 83 19.95 -8.11 11.32
N GLN A 84 21.06 -8.58 10.74
CA GLN A 84 21.91 -7.75 9.89
C GLN A 84 21.14 -7.24 8.66
N SER A 85 20.41 -8.12 7.97
CA SER A 85 19.59 -7.72 6.81
C SER A 85 18.44 -6.78 7.16
N LEU A 86 17.91 -6.85 8.39
CA LEU A 86 16.89 -5.91 8.87
C LEU A 86 17.50 -4.54 9.11
N ILE A 87 18.65 -4.48 9.81
CA ILE A 87 19.38 -3.23 10.07
C ILE A 87 19.72 -2.53 8.77
N GLU A 88 20.32 -3.22 7.81
CA GLU A 88 20.67 -2.66 6.50
C GLU A 88 19.45 -2.10 5.76
N LYS A 89 18.31 -2.80 5.83
CA LYS A 89 17.06 -2.33 5.22
C LYS A 89 16.54 -1.08 5.92
N LEU A 90 16.52 -1.06 7.25
CA LEU A 90 16.07 0.10 8.04
C LEU A 90 16.98 1.32 7.84
N ASP A 91 18.30 1.13 7.78
CA ASP A 91 19.24 2.20 7.48
C ASP A 91 19.00 2.79 6.09
N LYS A 92 18.73 1.93 5.10
CA LYS A 92 18.36 2.39 3.76
C LYS A 92 17.06 3.18 3.78
N LEU A 93 16.01 2.68 4.42
CA LEU A 93 14.71 3.36 4.53
C LEU A 93 14.85 4.72 5.22
N LYS A 94 15.59 4.79 6.32
CA LYS A 94 15.91 6.03 7.02
C LYS A 94 16.66 7.01 6.13
N SER A 95 17.64 6.56 5.33
CA SER A 95 18.35 7.42 4.37
C SER A 95 17.44 8.00 3.29
N LEU A 96 16.31 7.35 3.01
CA LEU A 96 15.28 7.81 2.07
C LEU A 96 14.22 8.71 2.73
N GLY A 97 14.35 8.99 4.03
CA GLY A 97 13.42 9.82 4.78
C GLY A 97 12.15 9.09 5.23
N ILE A 98 12.13 7.76 5.19
CA ILE A 98 11.09 6.96 5.82
C ILE A 98 11.22 7.12 7.34
N ASN A 99 10.11 7.39 8.02
CA ASN A 99 10.06 7.67 9.45
C ASN A 99 9.13 6.72 10.23
N THR A 100 8.61 5.68 9.58
CA THR A 100 7.79 4.63 10.22
C THR A 100 8.02 3.28 9.55
#